data_AF-A0A7C5PFL1-F1
#
_entry.id   AF-A0A7C5PFL1-F1
#
_cell.length_a   1.000
_cell.length_b   1.000
_cell.length_c   1.000
_cell.angle_alpha   90.00
_cell.angle_beta   90.00
_cell.angle_gamma   90.00
#
_symmetry.space_group_name_H-M   'P 1'
#
loop_
_entity.id
_entity.type
_entity.pdbx_description
1 polymer ?
#
loop_
_entity_poly.entity_id
_entity_poly.type
_entity_poly.pdbx_seq_one_letter_code
_entity_poly.pdbx_strand_id
1 'polypeptide(L)'
;MENQIFPRPAVAGVLKKGFIEARLHMDNPDTAVRAKSEQVRKRYGGGFATPTFVIVDPKTGKMLQRHEGWIPKEETFLNFLGGRQ
;
A
#
# COMPACT_ATOMS: atom_id res chain seq x y z
N MET A 1 5.16 -1.83 15.45
CA MET A 1 4.14 -2.89 15.60
C MET A 1 3.59 -3.23 14.21
N GLU A 2 4.45 -3.81 13.35
CA GLU A 2 4.18 -3.98 11.89
C GLU A 2 3.86 -5.43 11.51
N ASN A 3 4.18 -6.38 12.40
CA ASN A 3 4.03 -7.83 12.19
C ASN A 3 2.58 -8.31 11.99
N GLN A 4 1.60 -7.44 12.20
CA GLN A 4 0.19 -7.78 12.03
C GLN A 4 -0.43 -7.11 10.80
N ILE A 5 0.28 -6.18 10.13
CA ILE A 5 -0.28 -5.34 9.06
C ILE A 5 0.00 -5.91 7.64
N PHE A 6 0.95 -6.81 7.47
CA PHE A 6 1.14 -7.46 6.17
C PHE A 6 0.80 -8.93 6.23
N PRO A 7 0.25 -9.48 5.13
CA PRO A 7 -0.35 -10.77 5.26
C PRO A 7 0.77 -11.80 5.37
N ARG A 8 0.45 -12.72 6.26
CA ARG A 8 1.03 -14.02 6.50
C ARG A 8 1.59 -14.66 5.20
N PRO A 9 2.47 -15.67 5.32
CA PRO A 9 3.25 -16.24 4.21
C PRO A 9 2.51 -16.47 2.87
N ALA A 10 1.20 -16.72 2.90
CA ALA A 10 0.33 -16.94 1.75
C ALA A 10 0.33 -15.84 0.68
N VAL A 11 0.43 -14.56 1.03
CA VAL A 11 0.41 -13.48 0.01
C VAL A 11 1.80 -13.10 -0.50
N ALA A 12 2.85 -13.44 0.26
CA ALA A 12 4.21 -13.02 -0.05
C ALA A 12 4.65 -13.55 -1.41
N GLY A 13 4.15 -14.72 -1.81
CA GLY A 13 4.38 -15.29 -3.13
C GLY A 13 3.77 -14.48 -4.28
N VAL A 14 2.58 -13.88 -4.09
CA VAL A 14 1.92 -13.07 -5.11
C VAL A 14 2.59 -11.70 -5.24
N LEU A 15 2.86 -11.06 -4.10
CA LEU A 15 3.57 -9.78 -4.07
C LEU A 15 4.94 -9.88 -4.76
N LYS A 16 5.75 -10.88 -4.41
CA LYS A 16 7.10 -11.06 -5.00
C LYS A 16 7.10 -11.36 -6.51
N LYS A 17 6.02 -11.93 -7.05
CA LYS A 17 5.96 -12.33 -8.47
C LYS A 17 5.50 -11.21 -9.40
N GLY A 18 4.62 -10.32 -8.93
CA GLY A 18 3.94 -9.36 -9.80
C GLY A 18 3.99 -7.91 -9.34
N PHE A 19 4.50 -7.63 -8.14
CA PHE A 19 4.47 -6.30 -7.55
C PHE A 19 5.86 -5.88 -7.06
N ILE A 20 6.10 -4.57 -7.11
CA ILE A 20 7.21 -3.93 -6.39
C ILE A 20 6.61 -3.32 -5.13
N GLU A 21 7.10 -3.75 -3.98
CA GLU A 21 6.61 -3.25 -2.69
C GLU A 21 7.35 -1.97 -2.29
N ALA A 22 6.59 -0.94 -1.91
CA ALA A 22 7.12 0.29 -1.35
C ALA A 22 6.32 0.66 -0.09
N ARG A 23 7.02 0.87 1.03
CA ARG A 23 6.44 1.28 2.31
C ARG A 23 6.79 2.72 2.61
N LEU A 24 5.78 3.54 2.86
CA LEU A 24 5.94 4.93 3.23
C LEU A 24 5.44 5.13 4.66
N HIS A 25 6.41 5.25 5.56
CA HIS A 25 6.16 5.56 6.96
C HIS A 25 5.92 7.07 7.12
N MET A 26 4.91 7.42 7.92
CA MET A 26 4.56 8.82 8.19
C MET A 26 5.32 9.39 9.39
N ASP A 27 5.90 8.51 10.19
CA ASP A 27 6.69 8.78 11.40
C ASP A 27 8.20 8.75 11.13
N ASN A 28 8.63 8.93 9.88
CA ASN A 28 10.05 9.01 9.57
C ASN A 28 10.68 10.25 10.25
N PRO A 29 11.77 10.09 11.03
CA PRO A 29 12.42 11.21 11.73
C PRO A 29 13.07 12.22 10.76
N ASP A 30 13.38 11.80 9.53
CA ASP A 30 13.85 12.69 8.47
C ASP A 30 12.68 13.50 7.88
N THR A 31 12.75 14.82 8.05
CA THR A 31 11.72 15.76 7.63
C THR A 31 11.57 15.84 6.11
N ALA A 32 12.65 15.64 5.35
CA ALA A 32 12.60 15.63 3.89
C ALA A 32 11.90 14.36 3.37
N VAL A 33 12.20 13.22 3.98
CA VAL A 33 11.51 11.95 3.67
C VAL A 33 10.03 12.06 4.03
N ARG A 34 9.71 12.61 5.20
CA ARG A 34 8.31 12.83 5.62
C ARG A 34 7.55 13.72 4.65
N ALA A 35 8.12 14.85 4.23
CA ALA A 35 7.50 15.74 3.26
C ALA A 35 7.24 15.04 1.92
N LYS A 36 8.17 14.20 1.45
CA LYS A 36 8.00 13.41 0.23
C LYS A 36 6.90 12.36 0.38
N SER A 37 6.86 11.64 1.51
CA SER A 37 5.78 10.68 1.82
C SER A 37 4.41 11.37 1.86
N GLU A 38 4.31 12.57 2.42
CA GLU A 38 3.08 13.36 2.41
C GLU A 38 2.65 13.80 1.00
N GLN A 39 3.59 14.17 0.13
CA GLN A 39 3.27 14.48 -1.27
C GLN A 39 2.74 13.26 -2.01
N VAL A 40 3.37 12.10 -1.82
CA VAL A 40 2.89 10.83 -2.39
C VAL A 40 1.52 10.48 -1.83
N ARG A 41 1.30 10.67 -0.52
CA ARG A 41 -0.01 10.51 0.11
C ARG A 41 -1.03 11.44 -0.55
N LYS A 42 -0.79 12.75 -0.64
CA LYS A 42 -1.75 13.67 -1.29
C LYS A 42 -2.04 13.29 -2.74
N ARG A 43 -1.05 12.77 -3.46
CA ARG A 43 -1.17 12.37 -4.87
C ARG A 43 -2.02 11.10 -5.06
N TYR A 44 -1.91 10.11 -4.18
CA TYR A 44 -2.54 8.79 -4.33
C TYR A 44 -3.58 8.46 -3.26
N GLY A 45 -3.67 9.26 -2.21
CA GLY A 45 -4.39 9.03 -0.96
C GLY A 45 -4.95 10.34 -0.42
N GLY A 46 -6.12 10.73 -0.92
CA GLY A 46 -6.87 11.88 -0.41
C GLY A 46 -7.49 11.70 0.98
N GLY A 47 -7.16 10.62 1.71
CA GLY A 47 -7.77 10.32 3.01
C GLY A 47 -6.79 10.34 4.18
N PHE A 48 -7.35 10.45 5.38
CA PHE A 48 -6.64 10.47 6.66
C PHE A 48 -6.43 9.07 7.26
N ALA A 49 -6.92 8.02 6.59
CA ALA A 49 -6.88 6.65 7.11
C ALA A 49 -5.47 6.04 6.99
N THR A 50 -5.06 5.36 8.06
CA THR A 50 -3.81 4.59 8.12
C THR A 50 -4.13 3.17 8.59
N PRO A 51 -3.64 2.11 7.91
CA PRO A 51 -2.87 2.16 6.66
C PRO A 51 -3.74 2.54 5.45
N THR A 52 -3.09 2.94 4.35
CA THR A 52 -3.71 3.08 3.02
C THR A 52 -2.92 2.20 2.05
N PHE A 53 -3.62 1.35 1.31
CA PHE A 53 -3.03 0.48 0.28
C PHE A 53 -3.35 1.04 -1.11
N VAL A 54 -2.35 1.08 -1.99
CA VAL A 54 -2.49 1.60 -3.36
C VAL A 54 -1.76 0.69 -4.33
N ILE A 55 -2.39 0.40 -5.47
CA ILE A 55 -1.73 -0.21 -6.63
C ILE A 55 -1.57 0.85 -7.70
N VAL A 56 -0.35 1.01 -8.20
CA VAL A 56 -0.01 1.99 -9.24
C VAL A 56 0.61 1.25 -10.42
N ASP A 57 0.18 1.59 -11.63
CA ASP A 57 0.85 1.15 -12.84
C ASP A 57 2.22 1.85 -12.93
N PRO A 58 3.34 1.10 -12.91
CA PRO A 58 4.67 1.70 -12.92
C PRO A 58 5.02 2.42 -14.23
N LYS A 59 4.36 2.09 -15.36
CA LYS A 59 4.64 2.72 -16.65
C LYS A 59 3.95 4.08 -16.78
N THR A 60 2.71 4.17 -16.33
CA THR A 60 1.89 5.37 -16.49
C THR A 60 1.82 6.22 -15.22
N GLY A 61 2.18 5.67 -14.08
CA GLY A 61 1.99 6.30 -12.77
C GLY A 61 0.52 6.43 -12.37
N LYS A 62 -0.40 5.76 -13.09
CA LYS A 62 -1.84 5.82 -12.81
C LYS A 62 -2.17 4.88 -11.65
N MET A 63 -2.98 5.36 -10.71
CA MET A 63 -3.55 4.52 -9.66
C MET A 63 -4.56 3.55 -10.27
N LEU A 64 -4.33 2.26 -10.08
CA LEU A 64 -5.23 1.18 -10.52
C LEU A 64 -6.24 0.83 -9.44
N GLN A 65 -5.80 0.77 -8.18
CA GLN A 65 -6.66 0.48 -7.05
C GLN A 65 -6.23 1.22 -5.78
N ARG A 66 -7.19 1.39 -4.86
CA ARG A 66 -6.99 1.99 -3.55
C ARG A 66 -7.88 1.29 -2.52
N HIS A 67 -7.35 1.09 -1.32
CA HIS A 67 -8.09 0.67 -0.16
C HIS A 67 -7.63 1.48 1.05
N GLU A 68 -8.59 2.00 1.81
CA GLU A 68 -8.33 2.78 3.02
C GLU A 68 -8.67 1.98 4.25
N GLY A 69 -7.75 1.98 5.22
CA GLY A 69 -7.93 1.22 6.45
C GLY A 69 -7.33 -0.18 6.37
N TRP A 70 -7.45 -0.86 7.49
CA TRP A 70 -6.83 -2.15 7.73
C TRP A 70 -7.55 -3.27 6.95
N ILE A 71 -6.81 -4.14 6.26
CA ILE A 71 -7.34 -5.35 5.59
C ILE A 71 -6.98 -6.57 6.44
N PRO A 72 -7.88 -7.07 7.30
CA PRO A 72 -7.54 -8.13 8.25
C PRO A 72 -7.50 -9.54 7.66
N LYS A 73 -8.13 -9.76 6.49
CA LYS A 73 -8.27 -11.08 5.86
C LYS A 73 -7.36 -11.20 4.64
N GLU A 74 -6.60 -12.29 4.55
CA GLU A 74 -5.69 -12.58 3.43
C GLU A 74 -6.42 -12.61 2.09
N GLU A 75 -7.59 -13.26 2.02
CA GLU A 75 -8.40 -13.35 0.80
C GLU A 75 -8.81 -11.97 0.30
N THR A 76 -9.22 -11.08 1.21
CA THR A 76 -9.56 -9.69 0.86
C THR A 76 -8.35 -8.93 0.32
N PHE A 77 -7.17 -9.19 0.86
CA PHE A 77 -5.92 -8.62 0.35
C PHE A 77 -5.56 -9.18 -1.02
N LEU A 78 -5.73 -10.48 -1.25
CA LEU A 78 -5.50 -11.10 -2.56
C LEU A 78 -6.49 -10.60 -3.62
N ASN A 79 -7.75 -10.37 -3.26
CA ASN A 79 -8.76 -9.80 -4.14
C ASN A 79 -8.40 -8.37 -4.56
N PHE A 80 -7.89 -7.57 -3.61
CA PHE A 80 -7.28 -6.27 -3.90
C PHE A 80 -6.11 -6.40 -4.89
N LEU A 81 -5.16 -7.32 -4.67
CA LEU A 81 -4.07 -7.53 -5.63
C LEU A 81 -4.55 -8.02 -7.01
N GLY A 82 -5.60 -8.83 -7.05
CA GLY A 82 -6.09 -9.51 -8.26
C GLY A 82 -7.05 -8.69 -9.11
N GLY A 83 -7.40 -7.46 -8.72
CA GLY A 83 -8.31 -6.63 -9.50
C GLY A 83 -9.80 -6.99 -9.38
N ARG A 84 -10.18 -7.96 -8.52
CA ARG A 84 -11.57 -8.39 -8.30
C ARG A 84 -12.13 -7.69 -7.06
N GLN A 85 -12.96 -6.68 -7.26
CA GLN A 85 -13.93 -6.23 -6.26
C GLN A 85 -15.33 -6.72 -6.66
#